data_AF-A0A925XNA5-F1
#
_entry.id   AF-A0A925XNA5-F1
#
_cell.length_a   1.000
_cell.length_b   1.000
_cell.length_c   1.000
_cell.angle_alpha   90.00
_cell.angle_beta   90.00
_cell.angle_gamma   90.00
#
_symmetry.space_group_name_H-M   'P 1'
#
loop_
_entity.id
_entity.type
_entity.pdbx_description
1 polymer ?
#
loop_
_entity_poly.entity_id
_entity_poly.type
_entity_poly.pdbx_seq_one_letter_code
_entity_poly.pdbx_strand_id
1 'polypeptide(L)'
;MKIATYNVNGVNGRLPRILDWLAQTNPFIVCLQELKTEDTKFPALAFERAGHGGVWHGQRSQRGATLPKDPAAIASGMIPTPQTQNLARATTCRDKIGFHR
;
A
#
# COMPACT_ATOMS: atom_id res chain seq x y z
N MET A 1 -1.01 -8.60 -15.87
CA MET A 1 -1.02 -7.54 -14.85
C MET A 1 -1.35 -8.17 -13.50
N LYS A 2 -0.51 -8.04 -12.46
CA LYS A 2 -0.76 -8.67 -11.15
C LYS A 2 -1.10 -7.60 -10.11
N ILE A 3 -2.21 -7.77 -9.40
CA ILE A 3 -2.58 -6.94 -8.25
C ILE A 3 -2.61 -7.86 -7.03
N ALA A 4 -2.00 -7.44 -5.93
CA ALA A 4 -1.88 -8.26 -4.74
C ALA A 4 -2.29 -7.48 -3.48
N THR A 5 -2.78 -8.20 -2.49
CA THR A 5 -3.10 -7.69 -1.16
C THR A 5 -2.32 -8.48 -0.13
N TYR A 6 -1.74 -7.80 0.86
CA TYR A 6 -0.97 -8.45 1.92
C TYR A 6 -1.23 -7.77 3.28
N ASN A 7 -1.82 -8.52 4.20
CA ASN A 7 -1.91 -8.07 5.59
C ASN A 7 -0.56 -8.29 6.29
N VAL A 8 0.10 -7.18 6.64
CA VAL A 8 1.46 -7.19 7.19
C VAL A 8 1.49 -7.16 8.73
N ASN A 9 0.36 -6.85 9.37
CA ASN A 9 0.23 -6.84 10.84
C ASN A 9 1.37 -6.06 11.55
N GLY A 10 1.84 -4.95 10.96
CA GLY A 10 3.03 -4.22 11.36
C GLY A 10 4.10 -4.23 10.29
N VAL A 11 4.20 -3.13 9.54
CA VAL A 11 5.11 -3.00 8.39
C VAL A 11 6.58 -3.00 8.80
N ASN A 12 6.92 -2.23 9.85
CA ASN A 12 8.32 -2.05 10.26
C ASN A 12 8.93 -3.35 10.80
N GLY A 13 8.19 -4.09 11.63
CA GLY A 13 8.68 -5.35 12.19
C GLY A 13 8.80 -6.49 11.18
N ARG A 14 8.24 -6.35 9.98
CA ARG A 14 8.24 -7.40 8.93
C ARG A 14 8.82 -6.93 7.61
N LEU A 15 9.47 -5.76 7.57
CA LEU A 15 9.95 -5.14 6.34
C LEU A 15 10.78 -6.09 5.46
N PRO A 16 11.79 -6.84 5.97
CA PRO A 16 12.56 -7.75 5.12
C PRO A 16 11.69 -8.81 4.43
N ARG A 17 10.78 -9.46 5.19
CA ARG A 17 9.86 -10.47 4.64
C ARG A 17 8.90 -9.89 3.60
N ILE A 18 8.46 -8.64 3.79
CA ILE A 18 7.59 -7.96 2.81
C ILE A 18 8.37 -7.72 1.51
N LEU A 19 9.62 -7.25 1.60
CA LEU A 19 10.46 -6.99 0.43
C LEU A 19 10.79 -8.28 -0.33
N ASP A 20 11.12 -9.36 0.39
CA ASP A 20 11.35 -10.68 -0.22
C ASP A 20 10.11 -11.18 -0.96
N TRP A 21 8.92 -11.00 -0.36
CA TRP A 21 7.66 -11.37 -0.99
C TRP A 21 7.35 -10.50 -2.21
N LEU A 22 7.65 -9.20 -2.18
CA LEU A 22 7.51 -8.30 -3.34
C LEU A 22 8.43 -8.72 -4.49
N ALA A 23 9.67 -9.09 -4.20
CA ALA A 23 10.61 -9.56 -5.21
C ALA A 23 10.14 -10.87 -5.88
N GLN A 24 9.63 -11.81 -5.09
CA GLN A 24 9.14 -13.10 -5.59
C GLN A 24 7.81 -12.98 -6.36
N THR A 25 6.85 -12.24 -5.79
CA THR A 25 5.50 -12.13 -6.36
C THR A 25 5.46 -11.15 -7.54
N ASN A 26 6.34 -10.15 -7.48
CA ASN A 26 6.53 -9.11 -8.48
C ASN A 26 5.21 -8.40 -8.87
N PRO A 27 4.33 -8.02 -7.92
CA PRO A 27 3.03 -7.44 -8.25
C PRO A 27 3.17 -6.07 -8.93
N PHE A 28 2.23 -5.70 -9.79
CA PHE A 28 2.18 -4.37 -10.40
C PHE A 28 1.61 -3.33 -9.43
N ILE A 29 0.58 -3.72 -8.67
CA ILE A 29 -0.01 -2.94 -7.58
C ILE A 29 -0.05 -3.84 -6.35
N VAL A 30 0.42 -3.33 -5.20
CA VAL A 30 0.26 -4.00 -3.91
C VAL A 30 -0.53 -3.12 -2.95
N CYS A 31 -1.41 -3.77 -2.20
CA CYS A 31 -2.11 -3.19 -1.07
C CYS A 31 -1.66 -3.83 0.24
N LEU A 32 -1.13 -3.04 1.17
CA LEU A 32 -0.71 -3.50 2.48
C LEU A 32 -1.78 -3.18 3.53
N GLN A 33 -2.17 -4.14 4.36
CA GLN A 33 -3.10 -3.91 5.48
C GLN A 33 -2.40 -3.98 6.83
N GLU A 34 -2.99 -3.31 7.82
CA GLU A 34 -2.48 -3.27 9.19
C GLU A 34 -1.03 -2.80 9.28
N LEU A 35 -0.73 -1.60 8.77
CA LEU A 35 0.64 -1.06 8.81
C LEU A 35 1.16 -0.90 10.25
N LYS A 36 0.26 -0.59 11.20
CA LYS A 36 0.54 -0.35 12.63
C LYS A 36 1.73 0.58 12.85
N THR A 37 1.83 1.62 12.02
CA THR A 37 2.86 2.65 12.09
C THR A 37 2.24 4.02 11.83
N GLU A 38 2.88 5.07 12.32
CA GLU A 38 2.56 6.47 11.99
C GLU A 38 3.12 6.81 10.60
N ASP A 39 2.55 7.81 9.91
CA ASP A 39 3.01 8.22 8.57
C ASP A 39 4.51 8.53 8.51
N THR A 40 5.02 9.24 9.52
CA THR A 40 6.43 9.63 9.65
C THR A 40 7.37 8.45 9.87
N LYS A 41 6.83 7.29 10.26
CA LYS A 41 7.57 6.05 10.54
C LYS A 41 7.34 4.99 9.47
N PHE A 42 6.66 5.31 8.38
CA PHE A 42 6.49 4.37 7.27
C PHE A 42 7.80 4.27 6.48
N PRO A 43 8.26 3.06 6.11
CA PRO A 43 9.56 2.87 5.47
C PRO A 43 9.47 3.09 3.94
N ALA A 44 9.01 4.26 3.52
CA ALA A 44 8.75 4.60 2.11
C ALA A 44 9.97 4.34 1.22
N LEU A 45 11.15 4.78 1.64
CA LEU A 45 12.39 4.63 0.88
C LEU A 45 12.74 3.15 0.60
N ALA A 46 12.39 2.23 1.51
CA ALA A 46 12.63 0.81 1.29
C ALA A 46 11.72 0.23 0.20
N PHE A 47 10.46 0.68 0.14
CA PHE A 47 9.54 0.32 -0.92
C PHE A 47 9.93 0.96 -2.26
N GLU A 48 10.36 2.24 -2.25
CA GLU A 48 10.85 2.92 -3.46
C GLU A 48 12.06 2.21 -4.06
N ARG A 49 13.02 1.78 -3.23
CA ARG A 49 14.17 0.98 -3.66
C ARG A 49 13.77 -0.39 -4.21
N ALA A 50 12.64 -0.95 -3.75
CA ALA A 50 12.05 -2.16 -4.31
C ALA A 50 11.26 -1.92 -5.60
N GLY A 51 11.27 -0.69 -6.12
CA GLY A 51 10.53 -0.29 -7.31
C GLY A 51 9.06 -0.06 -7.05
N HIS A 52 8.65 0.21 -5.81
CA HIS A 52 7.27 0.47 -5.40
C HIS A 52 7.14 1.85 -4.75
N GLY A 53 6.62 2.83 -5.48
CA GLY A 53 6.16 4.11 -4.90
C GLY A 53 4.75 3.95 -4.33
N GLY A 54 4.17 4.98 -3.71
CA GLY A 54 2.72 4.98 -3.45
C GLY A 54 2.22 5.90 -2.36
N VAL A 55 1.01 5.61 -1.90
CA VAL A 55 0.28 6.39 -0.90
C VAL A 55 0.00 5.52 0.32
N TRP A 56 0.17 6.10 1.49
CA TRP A 56 -0.11 5.44 2.76
C TRP A 56 -0.77 6.41 3.73
N HIS A 57 -1.41 5.84 4.74
CA HIS A 57 -1.96 6.59 5.85
C HIS A 57 -1.84 5.75 7.13
N GLY A 58 -0.89 6.13 7.97
CA GLY A 58 -0.44 5.44 9.16
C GLY A 58 -1.11 5.99 10.42
N GLN A 59 -1.75 5.11 11.19
CA GLN A 59 -2.22 5.37 12.55
C GLN A 59 -1.79 4.21 13.46
N ARG A 60 -1.44 4.51 14.73
CA ARG A 60 -1.03 3.50 15.73
C ARG A 60 -2.05 2.37 15.90
N SER A 61 -3.34 2.64 15.76
CA SER A 61 -4.39 1.66 16.05
C SER A 61 -4.91 0.88 14.84
N GLN A 62 -4.73 1.34 13.59
CA GLN A 62 -4.97 0.62 12.31
C GLN A 62 -4.98 1.58 11.11
N ARG A 63 -4.47 1.12 9.93
CA ARG A 63 -4.87 1.43 8.53
C ARG A 63 -3.83 0.86 7.52
N GLY A 64 -4.13 0.90 6.21
CA GLY A 64 -3.39 0.25 5.10
C GLY A 64 -2.67 1.22 4.14
N ALA A 65 -1.88 0.68 3.20
CA ALA A 65 -1.18 1.41 2.13
C ALA A 65 -1.48 0.81 0.75
N THR A 66 -1.28 1.61 -0.31
CA THR A 66 -1.34 1.17 -1.72
C THR A 66 -0.09 1.63 -2.44
N LEU A 67 0.66 0.70 -3.02
CA LEU A 67 1.96 0.96 -3.65
C LEU A 67 2.02 0.42 -5.09
N PRO A 68 1.99 1.26 -6.13
CA PRO A 68 2.25 0.86 -7.51
C PRO A 68 3.75 0.77 -7.84
N LYS A 69 4.08 -0.01 -8.86
CA LYS A 69 5.44 -0.02 -9.43
C LYS A 69 5.78 1.22 -10.24
N ASP A 70 4.80 1.73 -10.98
CA ASP A 70 4.95 2.93 -11.79
C ASP A 70 4.22 4.09 -11.10
N PRO A 71 4.93 5.19 -10.73
CA PRO A 71 4.29 6.37 -10.17
C PRO A 71 3.23 6.99 -11.09
N ALA A 72 3.29 6.79 -12.41
CA ALA A 72 2.27 7.26 -13.35
C ALA A 72 0.88 6.61 -13.11
N ALA A 73 0.83 5.43 -12.47
CA ALA A 73 -0.43 4.78 -12.09
C ALA A 73 -1.22 5.60 -11.04
N ILE A 74 -0.54 6.43 -10.25
CA ILE A 74 -1.18 7.37 -9.32
C ILE A 74 -1.82 8.52 -10.09
N ALA A 75 -1.10 9.07 -11.07
CA ALA A 75 -1.56 10.19 -11.91
C ALA A 75 -2.75 9.81 -12.82
N SER A 76 -2.85 8.54 -13.23
CA SER A 76 -3.94 8.03 -14.05
C SER A 76 -5.28 7.86 -13.29
N GLY A 77 -5.36 8.24 -12.00
CA GLY A 77 -6.58 8.09 -11.19
C GLY A 77 -6.88 6.64 -10.75
N MET A 78 -5.95 5.71 -11.03
CA MET A 78 -6.09 4.29 -10.68
C MET A 78 -5.87 4.05 -9.17
N ILE A 79 -5.27 5.01 -8.47
CA ILE A 79 -5.03 4.98 -7.02
C ILE A 79 -5.57 6.29 -6.41
N PRO A 80 -6.53 6.22 -5.46
CA PRO A 80 -7.08 7.41 -4.83
C PRO A 80 -6.02 8.16 -4.01
N THR A 81 -5.92 9.47 -4.20
CA THR A 81 -5.00 10.33 -3.44
C THR A 81 -5.65 10.90 -2.18
N PRO A 82 -4.85 11.38 -1.21
CA PRO A 82 -5.34 12.04 0.01
C PRO A 82 -6.27 13.23 -0.26
N GLN A 83 -6.18 13.94 -1.39
CA GLN A 83 -7.05 15.11 -1.61
C GLN A 83 -8.53 14.75 -1.88
N THR A 84 -8.86 13.48 -2.16
CA THR A 84 -10.25 13.01 -2.34
C THR A 84 -10.93 12.64 -1.00
N GLN A 85 -10.32 13.00 0.13
CA GLN A 85 -10.65 12.53 1.48
C GLN A 85 -12.03 12.90 2.05
N ASN A 86 -12.79 13.83 1.43
CA ASN A 86 -14.15 14.10 1.89
C ASN A 86 -15.23 13.16 1.34
N LEU A 87 -14.90 12.26 0.40
CA LEU A 87 -15.81 11.20 -0.06
C LEU A 87 -15.32 9.77 0.22
N ALA A 88 -14.04 9.58 0.57
CA ALA A 88 -13.49 8.25 0.82
C ALA A 88 -13.41 7.98 2.33
N ARG A 89 -14.53 7.54 2.92
CA ARG A 89 -14.55 6.85 4.22
C ARG A 89 -13.59 5.67 4.16
N ALA A 90 -12.33 5.87 4.54
CA ALA A 90 -11.30 4.85 4.78
C ALA A 90 -11.52 3.55 4.01
N THR A 91 -11.63 3.66 2.69
CA THR A 91 -11.88 2.53 1.83
C THR A 91 -10.52 1.92 1.57
N THR A 92 -10.04 1.16 2.56
CA THR A 92 -8.95 0.20 2.37
C THR A 92 -9.17 -0.53 1.05
N CYS A 93 -8.10 -0.94 0.35
CA CYS A 93 -8.14 -1.62 -0.95
C CYS A 93 -9.22 -2.68 -1.19
N ARG A 94 -9.88 -3.16 -0.13
CA ARG A 94 -11.09 -3.96 -0.13
C ARG A 94 -12.19 -3.46 -1.10
N ASP A 95 -12.60 -2.18 -1.07
CA ASP A 95 -13.79 -1.79 -1.89
C ASP A 95 -13.48 -1.19 -3.26
N LYS A 96 -12.24 -0.76 -3.54
CA LYS A 96 -11.87 -0.15 -4.84
C LYS A 96 -11.28 -1.11 -5.87
N ILE A 97 -10.78 -2.28 -5.45
CA ILE A 97 -10.14 -3.26 -6.35
C ILE A 97 -11.08 -4.44 -6.66
N GLY A 98 -12.38 -4.34 -6.31
CA GLY A 98 -13.39 -5.32 -6.74
C GLY A 98 -13.17 -6.75 -6.20
N PHE A 99 -12.44 -6.95 -5.11
CA PHE A 99 -12.30 -8.26 -4.47
C PHE A 99 -13.49 -8.50 -3.54
N HIS A 100 -14.61 -9.00 -4.09
CA HIS A 100 -15.51 -9.83 -3.31
C HIS A 100 -14.84 -11.19 -3.09
N ARG A 101 -15.05 -11.76 -1.90
CA ARG A 101 -14.33 -12.93 -1.36
C ARG A 101 -14.13 -14.07 -2.36
#